data_AF-A0A7D4XY37-F1
#
_entry.id   AF-A0A7D4XY37-F1
#
_cell.length_a   1.000
_cell.length_b   1.000
_cell.length_c   1.000
_cell.angle_alpha   90.00
_cell.angle_beta   90.00
_cell.angle_gamma   90.00
#
_symmetry.space_group_name_H-M   'P 1'
#
loop_
_entity.id
_entity.type
_entity.pdbx_description
1 polymer ?
#
loop_
_entity_poly.entity_id
_entity_poly.type
_entity_poly.pdbx_seq_one_letter_code
_entity_poly.pdbx_strand_id
1 'polypeptide(L)'
;MSRLGLTAERIGKDFGVSGSRVEQIITLKSGVLEYSWIIRAYLLSKAATQGVELTPFTALRGNPHDYWFLDGDFIDRGEID
;
A
#
# COMPACT_ATOMS: atom_id res chain seq x y z
N MET A 1 8.79 4.47 -0.22
CA MET A 1 9.67 3.31 0.09
C MET A 1 11.07 3.75 0.46
N SER A 2 11.80 4.44 -0.44
CA SER A 2 13.18 4.91 -0.18
C SER A 2 13.33 5.73 1.11
N ARG A 3 12.43 6.69 1.37
CA ARG A 3 12.45 7.51 2.60
C ARG A 3 12.26 6.71 3.91
N LEU A 4 11.73 5.49 3.82
CA LEU A 4 11.49 4.60 4.96
C LEU A 4 12.53 3.46 5.04
N GLY A 5 13.52 3.44 4.15
CA GLY A 5 14.47 2.33 4.05
C GLY A 5 13.83 0.99 3.70
N LEU A 6 12.63 0.99 3.10
CA LEU A 6 11.90 -0.22 2.74
C LEU A 6 12.20 -0.64 1.30
N THR A 7 12.35 -1.94 1.08
CA THR A 7 12.38 -2.56 -0.26
C THR A 7 11.07 -3.30 -0.52
N ALA A 8 10.77 -3.58 -1.80
CA ALA A 8 9.59 -4.36 -2.16
C ALA A 8 9.65 -5.78 -1.57
N GLU A 9 10.82 -6.40 -1.48
CA GLU A 9 11.00 -7.72 -0.85
C GLU A 9 10.65 -7.69 0.63
N ARG A 10 11.03 -6.61 1.34
CA ARG A 10 10.70 -6.50 2.76
C ARG A 10 9.20 -6.34 2.97
N ILE A 11 8.56 -5.50 2.15
CA ILE A 11 7.11 -5.31 2.18
C ILE A 11 6.42 -6.63 1.83
N GLY A 12 6.87 -7.32 0.78
CA GLY A 12 6.32 -8.61 0.37
C GLY A 12 6.38 -9.63 1.51
N LYS A 13 7.51 -9.70 2.22
CA LYS A 13 7.66 -10.55 3.40
C LYS A 13 6.66 -10.22 4.52
N ASP A 14 6.38 -8.94 4.77
CA ASP A 14 5.42 -8.52 5.79
C ASP A 14 3.97 -8.90 5.40
N PHE A 15 3.67 -9.03 4.10
CA PHE A 15 2.36 -9.45 3.57
C PHE A 15 2.29 -10.93 3.14
N GLY A 16 3.39 -11.68 3.21
CA GLY A 16 3.44 -13.07 2.73
C GLY A 16 3.47 -13.25 1.20
N VAL A 17 3.75 -12.18 0.43
CA VAL A 17 3.81 -12.20 -1.04
C VAL A 17 5.22 -11.92 -1.57
N SER A 18 5.46 -12.13 -2.87
CA SER A 18 6.76 -11.82 -3.48
C SER A 18 7.00 -10.31 -3.59
N GLY A 19 8.28 -9.90 -3.61
CA GLY A 19 8.65 -8.52 -3.90
C GLY A 19 8.15 -8.05 -5.28
N SER A 20 8.16 -8.94 -6.29
CA SER A 20 7.62 -8.62 -7.61
C SER A 20 6.12 -8.36 -7.60
N ARG A 21 5.34 -9.03 -6.73
CA ARG A 21 3.92 -8.74 -6.52
C ARG A 21 3.73 -7.34 -5.95
N VAL A 22 4.55 -6.94 -4.97
CA VAL A 22 4.54 -5.57 -4.42
C VAL A 22 4.87 -4.54 -5.50
N GLU A 23 5.88 -4.80 -6.34
CA GLU A 23 6.23 -3.90 -7.46
C GLU A 23 5.06 -3.72 -8.43
N GLN A 24 4.34 -4.80 -8.75
CA GLN A 24 3.12 -4.71 -9.57
C GLN A 24 2.05 -3.86 -8.88
N ILE A 25 1.84 -4.02 -7.58
CA ILE A 25 0.83 -3.27 -6.82
C ILE A 25 1.16 -1.77 -6.79
N ILE A 26 2.41 -1.40 -6.50
CA ILE A 26 2.80 0.02 -6.34
C ILE A 26 2.91 0.75 -7.67
N THR A 27 3.11 0.01 -8.75
CA THR A 27 3.05 0.54 -10.12
C THR A 27 1.64 0.47 -10.72
N LEU A 28 0.63 0.11 -9.92
CA LEU A 28 -0.80 0.06 -10.28
C LEU A 28 -1.10 -0.95 -11.41
N LYS A 29 -0.38 -2.08 -11.42
CA LYS A 29 -0.46 -3.16 -12.42
C LYS A 29 -0.93 -4.50 -11.85
N SER A 30 -1.39 -4.54 -10.60
CA SER A 30 -1.82 -5.77 -9.92
C SER A 30 -3.14 -6.36 -10.45
N GLY A 31 -3.99 -5.55 -11.07
CA GLY A 31 -5.35 -5.91 -11.48
C GLY A 31 -6.40 -5.83 -10.36
N VAL A 32 -5.98 -5.57 -9.12
CA VAL A 32 -6.84 -5.39 -7.94
C VAL A 32 -6.55 -4.02 -7.34
N LEU A 33 -7.55 -3.14 -7.29
CA LEU A 33 -7.39 -1.73 -6.93
C LEU A 33 -7.07 -1.55 -5.44
N GLU A 34 -7.69 -2.38 -4.60
CA GLU A 34 -7.63 -2.37 -3.15
C GLU A 34 -6.19 -2.60 -2.64
N TYR A 35 -5.40 -3.43 -3.32
CA TYR A 35 -4.01 -3.70 -2.91
C TYR A 35 -3.15 -2.45 -2.87
N SER A 36 -3.34 -1.51 -3.81
CA SER A 36 -2.58 -0.26 -3.80
C SER A 36 -2.95 0.60 -2.59
N TRP A 37 -4.22 0.55 -2.15
CA TRP A 37 -4.69 1.25 -0.95
C TRP A 37 -4.17 0.59 0.34
N ILE A 38 -4.10 -0.73 0.39
CA ILE A 38 -3.52 -1.49 1.51
C ILE A 38 -2.03 -1.14 1.67
N ILE A 39 -1.26 -1.16 0.57
CA ILE A 39 0.16 -0.76 0.62
C ILE A 39 0.31 0.72 1.03
N ARG A 40 -0.58 1.62 0.58
CA ARG A 40 -0.57 3.01 1.03
C ARG A 40 -0.78 3.12 2.55
N ALA A 41 -1.79 2.43 3.10
CA ALA A 41 -2.06 2.42 4.53
C ALA A 41 -0.85 1.91 5.34
N TYR A 42 -0.22 0.81 4.87
CA TYR A 42 1.02 0.29 5.44
C TYR A 42 2.15 1.34 5.43
N LEU A 43 2.40 2.01 4.30
CA LEU A 43 3.46 3.01 4.19
C LEU A 43 3.20 4.21 5.11
N LEU A 44 1.95 4.68 5.21
CA LEU A 44 1.55 5.75 6.12
C LEU A 44 1.79 5.37 7.59
N SER A 45 1.42 4.14 7.97
CA SER A 45 1.64 3.63 9.33
C SER A 45 3.13 3.55 9.68
N LYS A 46 3.96 3.03 8.78
CA LYS A 46 5.43 2.99 8.96
C LYS A 46 6.03 4.40 9.07
N ALA A 47 5.57 5.32 8.24
CA ALA A 47 6.00 6.71 8.26
C ALA A 47 5.67 7.40 9.59
N ALA A 48 4.43 7.26 10.07
CA ALA A 48 4.01 7.77 11.37
C ALA A 48 4.85 7.19 12.52
N THR A 49 5.12 5.88 12.49
CA THR A 49 5.95 5.20 13.50
C THR A 49 7.40 5.70 13.50
N GLN A 50 7.96 6.04 12.35
CA GLN A 50 9.34 6.51 12.21
C GLN A 50 9.48 8.04 12.30
N GLY A 51 8.37 8.79 12.43
CA GLY A 51 8.39 10.26 12.36
C GLY A 51 8.86 10.80 11.01
N VAL A 52 8.67 10.03 9.92
CA VAL A 52 9.10 10.40 8.57
C VAL A 52 7.90 10.98 7.83
N GLU A 53 8.05 12.18 7.27
CA GLU A 53 7.08 12.74 6.35
C GLU A 53 7.23 12.10 4.95
N LEU A 54 6.13 11.60 4.38
CA LEU A 54 6.14 11.02 3.03
C LEU A 54 5.89 12.09 1.96
N THR A 55 6.46 11.86 0.78
CA THR A 55 6.01 12.57 -0.42
C THR A 55 4.53 12.24 -0.67
N PRO A 56 3.66 13.24 -0.93
CA PRO A 56 2.24 12.98 -1.14
C PRO A 56 1.96 11.98 -2.26
N PHE A 57 0.99 11.10 -2.03
CA PHE A 57 0.51 10.18 -3.05
C PHE A 57 -0.34 10.94 -4.09
N THR A 58 0.02 10.83 -5.36
CA THR A 58 -0.67 11.54 -6.46
C THR A 58 -1.83 10.72 -7.05
N ALA A 59 -1.67 9.39 -7.14
CA ALA A 59 -2.70 8.48 -7.64
C ALA A 59 -3.73 8.08 -6.58
N LEU A 60 -3.30 7.92 -5.32
CA LEU A 60 -4.12 7.43 -4.20
C LEU A 60 -4.44 8.59 -3.23
N ARG A 61 -5.40 9.43 -3.61
CA ARG A 61 -5.79 10.66 -2.90
C ARG A 61 -7.08 10.46 -2.10
N GLY A 62 -7.22 11.17 -0.98
CA GLY A 62 -8.43 11.09 -0.15
C GLY A 62 -8.51 9.79 0.66
N ASN A 63 -9.75 9.43 1.02
CA ASN A 63 -10.09 8.24 1.80
C ASN A 63 -10.63 7.14 0.86
N PRO A 64 -10.07 5.91 0.88
CA PRO A 64 -10.59 4.80 0.08
C PRO A 64 -12.09 4.52 0.32
N HIS A 65 -12.58 4.73 1.54
CA HIS A 65 -13.98 4.47 1.91
C HIS A 65 -15.00 5.44 1.27
N ASP A 66 -14.53 6.55 0.68
CA ASP A 66 -15.40 7.48 -0.04
C ASP A 66 -15.66 7.03 -1.50
N TYR A 67 -14.94 6.03 -1.99
CA TYR A 67 -15.07 5.52 -3.36
C TYR A 67 -16.01 4.31 -3.42
N TRP A 68 -17.20 4.50 -4.02
CA TRP A 68 -18.24 3.47 -4.12
C TRP A 68 -17.80 2.17 -4.82
N PHE A 69 -16.76 2.23 -5.66
CA PHE A 69 -16.27 1.10 -6.45
C PHE A 69 -15.16 0.30 -5.75
N LEU A 70 -14.72 0.72 -4.56
CA LEU A 70 -13.76 -0.02 -3.76
C LEU A 70 -14.48 -0.84 -2.69
N ASP A 71 -13.95 -2.03 -2.41
CA ASP A 71 -14.37 -2.81 -1.24
C ASP A 71 -13.61 -2.31 0.02
N GLY A 72 -14.27 -1.46 0.81
CA GLY A 72 -13.72 -0.90 2.04
C GLY A 72 -13.37 -1.97 3.09
N ASP A 73 -14.23 -2.99 3.24
CA ASP A 73 -13.99 -4.09 4.18
C ASP A 73 -12.76 -4.91 3.77
N PHE A 74 -12.55 -5.07 2.46
CA PHE A 74 -11.34 -5.71 1.92
C PHE A 74 -10.08 -4.90 2.25
N ILE A 75 -10.12 -3.58 2.08
CA ILE A 75 -9.00 -2.69 2.41
C ILE A 75 -8.69 -2.74 3.91
N ASP A 76 -9.72 -2.75 4.76
CA ASP A 76 -9.58 -2.75 6.21
C ASP A 76 -8.99 -4.06 6.76
N ARG A 77 -9.22 -5.20 6.09
CA ARG A 77 -8.53 -6.46 6.43
C ARG A 77 -7.02 -6.38 6.20
N GLY A 78 -6.58 -5.59 5.21
CA GLY A 78 -5.16 -5.35 4.96
C GLY A 78 -4.39 -6.59 4.47
N GLU A 79 -5.07 -7.52 3.81
CA GLU A 79 -4.47 -8.77 3.30
C GLU A 79 -4.18 -8.66 1.78
N ILE A 80 -3.14 -9.35 1.31
CA ILE A 80 -2.75 -9.39 -0.11
C ILE A 80 -2.48 -10.85 -0.50
N ASP A 81 -2.99 -11.26 -1.67
CA ASP A 81 -2.73 -12.57 -2.29
C ASP A 81 -1.72 -12.57 -3.47
#